data_AF-A0A7I4Z6H9-F1
#
_entry.id   AF-A0A7I4Z6H9-F1
#
_cell.length_a   1.000
_cell.length_b   1.000
_cell.length_c   1.000
_cell.angle_alpha   90.00
_cell.angle_beta   90.00
_cell.angle_gamma   90.00
#
_symmetry.space_group_name_H-M   'P 1'
#
loop_
_entity.id
_entity.type
_entity.pdbx_description
1 polymer ?
#
loop_
_entity_poly.entity_id
_entity_poly.type
_entity_poly.pdbx_seq_one_letter_code
_entity_poly.pdbx_strand_id
1 'polypeptide(L)'
;MNNIAPELNQRRRAAWAAFGSIREVTDQVSDPDLKASIFSASVLPAMCYATETWPDNKTIAKAIRTSHHALERSFLKISRRQQRLQGLRSSDLQGRSRLKDPLQYMGHSKHRWAGHLLRRTDDR
;
A
#
# COMPACT_ATOMS: atom_id res chain seq x y z
N MET A 1 23.82 9.56 0.77
CA MET A 1 22.59 8.95 1.34
C MET A 1 21.39 9.66 0.73
N ASN A 2 20.63 9.01 -0.14
CA ASN A 2 19.39 9.59 -0.67
C ASN A 2 18.42 9.88 0.48
N ASN A 3 17.85 11.08 0.52
CA ASN A 3 16.86 11.44 1.51
C ASN A 3 15.57 10.65 1.23
N ILE A 4 15.21 9.73 2.12
CA ILE A 4 14.05 8.84 1.97
C ILE A 4 12.72 9.60 2.18
N ALA A 5 12.74 10.68 2.97
CA ALA A 5 11.54 11.45 3.29
C ALA A 5 10.80 12.05 2.06
N PRO A 6 11.47 12.74 1.12
CA PRO A 6 10.80 13.23 -0.09
C PRO A 6 10.27 12.11 -0.96
N GLU A 7 11.03 11.01 -1.10
CA GLU A 7 10.61 9.84 -1.86
C GLU A 7 9.34 9.20 -1.26
N LEU A 8 9.30 9.01 0.07
CA LEU A 8 8.12 8.52 0.78
C LEU A 8 6.89 9.40 0.52
N ASN A 9 7.06 10.73 0.52
CA ASN A 9 5.98 11.66 0.20
C ASN A 9 5.51 11.52 -1.25
N GLN A 10 6.43 11.31 -2.20
CA GLN A 10 6.10 11.05 -3.59
C GLN A 10 5.31 9.74 -3.74
N ARG A 11 5.73 8.65 -3.10
CA ARG A 11 5.02 7.36 -3.12
C ARG A 11 3.64 7.45 -2.50
N ARG A 12 3.49 8.19 -1.40
CA ARG A 12 2.18 8.50 -0.81
C ARG A 12 1.27 9.21 -1.82
N ARG A 13 1.77 10.25 -2.52
CA ARG A 13 0.99 10.97 -3.53
C ARG A 13 0.61 10.07 -4.71
N ALA A 14 1.54 9.25 -5.19
CA ALA A 14 1.29 8.31 -6.27
C ALA A 14 0.20 7.29 -5.89
N ALA A 15 0.24 6.76 -4.66
CA ALA A 15 -0.79 5.85 -4.15
C ALA A 15 -2.18 6.50 -4.10
N TRP A 16 -2.27 7.75 -3.63
CA TRP A 16 -3.53 8.50 -3.64
C TRP A 16 -4.04 8.79 -5.06
N ALA A 17 -3.15 9.12 -5.99
CA ALA A 17 -3.51 9.34 -7.39
C ALA A 17 -4.03 8.04 -8.05
N ALA A 18 -3.33 6.92 -7.83
CA ALA A 18 -3.75 5.60 -8.30
C ALA A 18 -5.13 5.24 -7.73
N PHE A 19 -5.33 5.41 -6.42
CA PHE A 19 -6.63 5.17 -5.80
C PHE A 19 -7.73 6.08 -6.37
N GLY A 20 -7.43 7.36 -6.58
CA GLY A 20 -8.35 8.30 -7.22
C GLY A 20 -8.81 7.85 -8.60
N SER A 21 -7.89 7.31 -9.42
CA SER A 21 -8.19 6.83 -10.77
C SER A 21 -9.09 5.59 -10.82
N ILE A 22 -8.98 4.69 -9.82
CA ILE A 22 -9.78 3.47 -9.76
C ILE A 22 -11.06 3.62 -8.93
N ARG A 23 -11.26 4.77 -8.26
CA ARG A 23 -12.30 4.93 -7.24
C ARG A 23 -13.69 4.62 -7.79
N GLU A 24 -14.01 5.14 -8.96
CA GLU A 24 -15.30 4.92 -9.62
C GLU A 24 -15.53 3.43 -9.92
N VAL A 25 -14.53 2.76 -10.52
CA VAL A 25 -14.59 1.32 -10.81
C VAL A 25 -14.79 0.54 -9.51
N THR A 26 -14.00 0.83 -8.47
CA THR A 26 -14.13 0.12 -7.19
C THR A 26 -15.46 0.38 -6.50
N ASP A 27 -16.13 1.50 -6.75
CA ASP A 27 -17.43 1.81 -6.18
C ASP A 27 -18.58 1.06 -6.87
N GLN A 28 -18.43 0.70 -8.14
CA GLN A 28 -19.41 -0.09 -8.89
C GLN A 28 -19.28 -1.59 -8.62
N VAL A 29 -18.11 -2.07 -8.20
CA VAL A 29 -17.88 -3.49 -7.90
C VAL A 29 -18.52 -3.88 -6.57
N SER A 30 -19.47 -4.82 -6.63
CA SER A 30 -20.14 -5.36 -5.44
C SER A 30 -19.35 -6.45 -4.73
N ASP A 31 -18.54 -7.24 -5.46
CA ASP A 31 -17.73 -8.30 -4.88
C ASP A 31 -16.54 -7.70 -4.09
N PRO A 32 -16.48 -7.88 -2.76
CA PRO A 32 -15.41 -7.33 -1.94
C PRO A 32 -14.02 -7.88 -2.31
N ASP A 33 -13.93 -9.13 -2.76
CA ASP A 33 -12.63 -9.74 -3.08
C ASP A 33 -12.07 -9.20 -4.39
N LEU A 34 -12.90 -9.09 -5.43
CA LEU A 34 -12.55 -8.40 -6.67
C LEU A 34 -12.18 -6.94 -6.42
N LYS A 35 -12.95 -6.22 -5.60
CA LYS A 35 -12.68 -4.82 -5.26
C LYS A 35 -11.32 -4.66 -4.57
N ALA A 36 -11.00 -5.55 -3.62
CA ALA A 36 -9.71 -5.57 -2.93
C ALA A 36 -8.55 -5.94 -3.88
N SER A 37 -8.80 -6.82 -4.84
CA SER A 37 -7.84 -7.20 -5.87
C SER A 37 -7.49 -6.02 -6.78
N ILE A 38 -8.49 -5.27 -7.29
CA ILE A 38 -8.29 -4.08 -8.12
C ILE A 38 -7.47 -3.02 -7.37
N PHE A 39 -7.80 -2.78 -6.10
CA PHE A 39 -7.01 -1.90 -5.24
C PHE A 39 -5.56 -2.37 -5.13
N SER A 40 -5.37 -3.66 -4.80
CA SER A 40 -4.05 -4.24 -4.62
C SER A 40 -3.20 -4.18 -5.90
N ALA A 41 -3.82 -4.35 -7.07
CA ALA A 41 -3.16 -4.31 -8.37
C ALA A 41 -2.73 -2.91 -8.79
N SER A 42 -3.43 -1.86 -8.33
CA SER A 42 -3.18 -0.48 -8.79
C SER A 42 -2.43 0.36 -7.76
N VAL A 43 -2.82 0.26 -6.48
CA VAL A 43 -2.34 1.14 -5.41
C VAL A 43 -1.04 0.64 -4.79
N LEU A 44 -0.93 -0.68 -4.54
CA LEU A 44 0.28 -1.24 -3.91
C LEU A 44 1.54 -1.05 -4.76
N PRO A 45 1.52 -1.25 -6.09
CA PRO A 45 2.70 -0.95 -6.92
C PRO A 45 3.11 0.53 -6.85
N ALA A 46 2.15 1.46 -6.95
CA ALA A 46 2.43 2.89 -6.88
C ALA A 46 3.02 3.31 -5.52
N MET A 47 2.53 2.68 -4.45
CA MET A 47 2.94 2.94 -3.07
C MET A 47 4.28 2.31 -2.71
N CYS A 48 4.56 1.10 -3.21
CA CYS A 48 5.72 0.30 -2.83
C CYS A 48 6.86 0.35 -3.85
N TYR A 49 6.71 1.12 -4.93
CA TYR A 49 7.79 1.29 -5.90
C TYR A 49 9.08 1.78 -5.23
N ALA A 50 10.22 1.22 -5.64
CA ALA A 50 11.55 1.49 -5.11
C ALA A 50 11.75 1.22 -3.60
N THR A 51 10.74 0.69 -2.89
CA THR A 51 10.91 0.34 -1.46
C THR A 51 11.87 -0.84 -1.27
N GLU A 52 12.12 -1.62 -2.31
CA GLU A 52 13.08 -2.72 -2.30
C GLU A 52 14.53 -2.27 -2.11
N THR A 53 14.85 -1.02 -2.47
CA THR A 53 16.17 -0.42 -2.28
C THR A 53 16.28 0.36 -0.97
N TRP A 54 15.23 0.39 -0.13
CA TRP A 54 15.24 1.11 1.13
C TRP A 54 15.68 0.21 2.29
N PRO A 55 16.46 0.76 3.24
CA PRO A 55 16.79 0.04 4.47
C PRO A 55 15.53 -0.32 5.25
N ASP A 56 15.52 -1.50 5.89
CA ASP A 56 14.41 -1.91 6.74
C ASP A 56 14.38 -1.07 8.03
N ASN A 57 13.64 0.04 7.94
CA ASN A 57 13.50 1.01 9.01
C ASN A 57 12.05 1.03 9.52
N LYS A 58 11.89 0.89 10.84
CA LYS A 58 10.58 1.01 11.52
C LYS A 58 9.85 2.31 11.18
N THR A 59 10.57 3.41 10.97
CA THR A 59 9.99 4.70 10.61
C THR A 59 9.33 4.67 9.23
N ILE A 60 10.00 4.04 8.26
CA ILE A 60 9.48 3.85 6.90
C ILE A 60 8.24 2.96 6.94
N ALA A 61 8.34 1.80 7.58
CA ALA A 61 7.23 0.86 7.71
C ALA A 61 6.01 1.52 8.37
N LYS A 62 6.24 2.30 9.44
CA LYS A 62 5.17 3.07 10.11
C LYS A 62 4.52 4.08 9.15
N ALA A 63 5.31 4.80 8.36
CA ALA A 63 4.77 5.83 7.48
C ALA A 63 4.00 5.27 6.26
N ILE A 64 4.45 4.11 5.75
CA ILE A 64 3.71 3.34 4.74
C ILE A 64 2.40 2.84 5.36
N ARG A 65 2.45 2.21 6.52
CA ARG A 65 1.25 1.69 7.20
C ARG A 65 0.22 2.78 7.52
N THR A 66 0.63 3.95 8.00
CA THR A 66 -0.29 5.07 8.26
C THR A 66 -0.93 5.61 7.00
N SER A 67 -0.19 5.67 5.89
CA SER A 67 -0.71 6.08 4.58
C SER A 67 -1.72 5.06 4.05
N HIS A 68 -1.41 3.77 4.17
CA HIS A 68 -2.30 2.69 3.78
C HIS A 68 -3.61 2.68 4.58
N HIS A 69 -3.54 2.83 5.91
CA HIS A 69 -4.75 2.95 6.74
C HIS A 69 -5.61 4.17 6.39
N ALA A 70 -5.04 5.22 5.82
CA ALA A 70 -5.82 6.34 5.32
C ALA A 70 -6.55 6.01 4.01
N LEU A 71 -5.91 5.26 3.13
CA LEU A 71 -6.52 4.72 1.92
C LEU A 71 -7.61 3.70 2.25
N GLU A 72 -7.38 2.78 3.19
CA GLU A 72 -8.39 1.81 3.69
C GLU A 72 -9.66 2.51 4.18
N ARG A 73 -9.51 3.56 4.98
CA ARG A 73 -10.66 4.34 5.47
C ARG A 73 -11.43 4.96 4.31
N SER A 74 -10.73 5.50 3.31
CA SER A 74 -11.37 6.06 2.13
C SER A 74 -12.04 4.97 1.28
N PHE A 75 -11.42 3.80 1.15
CA PHE A 75 -11.92 2.64 0.42
C PHE A 75 -13.22 2.11 1.04
N LEU A 76 -13.30 2.10 2.37
CA LEU A 76 -14.50 1.73 3.13
C LEU A 76 -15.51 2.89 3.29
N LYS A 77 -15.21 4.08 2.76
CA LYS A 77 -16.04 5.30 2.93
C LYS A 77 -16.29 5.68 4.40
N ILE A 78 -15.31 5.42 5.27
CA ILE A 78 -15.36 5.72 6.71
C ILE A 78 -14.53 6.97 7.01
N SER A 79 -15.17 8.00 7.56
CA SER A 79 -14.47 9.17 8.10
C SER A 79 -13.75 8.85 9.41
N ARG A 80 -12.71 9.64 9.77
CA ARG A 80 -12.05 9.51 11.09
C ARG A 80 -13.01 9.71 12.26
N ARG A 81 -14.05 10.53 12.08
CA ARG A 81 -15.08 10.76 13.10
C ARG A 81 -15.92 9.50 13.29
N GLN A 82 -16.43 8.92 12.21
CA GLN A 82 -17.21 7.67 12.27
C GLN A 82 -16.38 6.53 12.86
N GLN A 83 -15.12 6.38 12.47
CA GLN A 83 -14.23 5.36 13.04
C GLN A 83 -14.12 5.49 14.57
N ARG A 84 -13.90 6.71 15.08
CA ARG A 84 -13.81 6.98 16.53
C ARG A 84 -15.14 6.74 17.25
N LEU A 85 -16.24 7.21 16.67
CA LEU A 85 -17.58 7.04 17.26
C LEU A 85 -17.99 5.57 17.34
N GLN A 86 -17.60 4.76 16.36
CA GLN A 86 -17.86 3.32 16.33
C GLN A 86 -16.80 2.50 17.09
N GLY A 87 -15.78 3.14 17.68
CA GLY A 87 -14.70 2.44 18.38
C GLY A 87 -13.87 1.50 17.50
N LEU A 88 -13.87 1.70 16.18
CA LEU A 88 -13.22 0.77 15.23
C LEU A 88 -11.70 0.89 15.27
N ARG A 89 -11.03 -0.23 15.53
CA ARG A 89 -9.58 -0.36 15.43
C ARG A 89 -9.16 -0.54 13.98
N SER A 90 -7.88 -0.29 13.70
CA SER A 90 -7.32 -0.51 12.37
C SER A 90 -7.41 -1.98 11.92
N SER A 91 -7.36 -2.94 12.85
CA SER A 91 -7.59 -4.36 12.59
C SER A 91 -9.00 -4.63 12.06
N ASP A 92 -9.99 -3.92 12.58
CA ASP A 92 -11.39 -4.10 12.22
C ASP A 92 -11.63 -3.56 10.80
N LEU A 93 -10.97 -2.44 10.47
CA LEU A 93 -10.95 -1.90 9.11
C LEU A 93 -10.26 -2.87 8.13
N GLN A 94 -9.15 -3.48 8.54
CA GLN A 94 -8.44 -4.47 7.71
C GLN A 94 -9.31 -5.70 7.42
N GLY A 95 -10.01 -6.22 8.42
CA GLY A 95 -10.95 -7.34 8.24
C GLY A 95 -12.12 -7.01 7.31
N ARG A 96 -12.59 -5.75 7.33
CA ARG A 96 -13.66 -5.28 6.44
C ARG A 96 -13.17 -4.99 5.02
N SER A 97 -11.96 -4.45 4.88
CA SER A 97 -11.40 -4.01 3.60
C SER A 97 -10.89 -5.18 2.75
N ARG A 98 -10.47 -6.27 3.41
CA ARG A 98 -9.77 -7.42 2.78
C ARG A 98 -8.53 -7.02 1.97
N LEU A 99 -8.01 -5.83 2.23
CA LEU A 99 -6.82 -5.32 1.53
C LEU A 99 -5.57 -6.04 2.03
N LYS A 100 -4.65 -6.30 1.10
CA LYS A 100 -3.36 -6.91 1.42
C LYS A 100 -2.51 -5.94 2.23
N ASP A 101 -1.72 -6.47 3.16
CA ASP A 101 -0.79 -5.65 3.93
C ASP A 101 0.31 -5.09 3.00
N PRO A 102 0.50 -3.76 2.92
CA PRO A 102 1.55 -3.17 2.10
C PRO A 102 2.95 -3.64 2.52
N LEU A 103 3.18 -3.95 3.81
CA LEU A 103 4.49 -4.42 4.26
C LEU A 103 4.80 -5.84 3.78
N GLN A 104 3.79 -6.70 3.68
CA GLN A 104 3.94 -8.02 3.07
C GLN A 104 4.27 -7.88 1.57
N TYR A 105 3.59 -6.96 0.88
CA TYR A 105 3.87 -6.66 -0.52
C TYR A 105 5.30 -6.15 -0.74
N MET A 106 5.79 -5.25 0.12
CA MET A 106 7.17 -4.78 0.11
C MET A 106 8.18 -5.91 0.32
N GLY A 107 7.94 -6.77 1.30
CA GLY A 107 8.80 -7.93 1.55
C GLY A 107 8.87 -8.87 0.34
N HIS A 108 7.73 -9.15 -0.29
CA HIS A 108 7.68 -9.93 -1.53
C HIS A 108 8.46 -9.26 -2.67
N SER A 109 8.36 -7.94 -2.80
CA SER A 109 9.08 -7.17 -3.83
C SER A 109 10.59 -7.27 -3.61
N LYS A 110 11.05 -7.10 -2.36
CA LYS A 110 12.46 -7.29 -1.96
C LYS A 110 12.99 -8.68 -2.33
N HIS A 111 12.25 -9.74 -2.00
CA HIS A 111 12.66 -11.09 -2.36
C HIS A 111 12.70 -11.31 -3.88
N ARG A 112 11.74 -10.75 -4.62
CA ARG A 112 11.71 -10.83 -6.09
C ARG A 112 12.92 -10.13 -6.70
N TRP A 113 13.28 -8.94 -6.19
CA TRP A 113 14.45 -8.19 -6.61
C TRP A 113 15.76 -8.93 -6.28
N ALA A 114 15.90 -9.45 -5.06
CA ALA A 114 17.05 -10.28 -4.67
C ALA A 114 17.17 -11.52 -5.57
N GLY A 115 16.07 -12.22 -5.84
CA GLY A 115 16.06 -13.34 -6.77
C GLY A 115 16.39 -12.95 -8.21
N HIS A 116 16.03 -11.74 -8.65
CA HIS A 116 16.45 -11.22 -9.95
C HIS A 116 17.96 -10.97 -10.00
N LEU A 117 18.55 -10.39 -8.94
CA LEU A 117 20.00 -10.19 -8.83
C LEU A 117 20.75 -11.53 -8.84
N LEU A 118 20.27 -12.53 -8.10
CA LEU A 118 20.91 -13.86 -8.06
C LEU A 118 20.83 -14.63 -9.38
N ARG A 119 19.81 -14.34 -10.21
CA ARG A 119 19.67 -14.93 -11.56
C ARG A 119 20.53 -14.21 -12.60
N ARG A 120 21.03 -13.01 -12.33
CA ARG A 120 22.01 -12.37 -13.20
C ARG A 120 23.31 -13.17 -13.15
N THR A 121 23.62 -13.81 -14.26
CA THR A 121 24.84 -14.60 -14.52
C THR A 121 25.82 -13.84 -15.41
N ASP A 122 25.74 -12.51 -15.43
CA ASP A 122 26.63 -11.68 -16.26
C ASP A 122 27.80 -11.17 -15.42
N ASP A 123 28.97 -11.79 -15.63
CA ASP A 123 30.31 -11.21 -15.43
C ASP A 123 30.57 -10.16 -16.54
N ARG A 124 29.87 -9.03 -16.51
CA ARG A 124 30.17 -7.86 -17.34
C ARG A 124 30.16 -6.57 -16.55
#